data_AF-A0A1B8C6H0-F1
#
_entry.id   AF-A0A1B8C6H0-F1
#
_cell.length_a   1.000
_cell.length_b   1.000
_cell.length_c   1.000
_cell.angle_alpha   90.00
_cell.angle_beta   90.00
_cell.angle_gamma   90.00
#
_symmetry.space_group_name_H-M   'P 1'
#
loop_
_entity.id
_entity.type
_entity.pdbx_description
1 polymer ?
#
loop_
_entity_poly.entity_id
_entity_poly.type
_entity_poly.pdbx_seq_one_letter_code
_entity_poly.pdbx_strand_id
1 'polypeptide(L)'
;MASSDVESSVYFHTSICKTLCDTIDDLICAGRIEPQLGAKILKNFVPSVKKAFAEHVREVVNMKGRLQYYRNYENKWWWVVRDCTVKLRKGVDVEMLRVDKLRIVGYPPGDELNGKKGGPVEPVGRKIKQKIKREVKQEIKREAKKQAKQESKQEAKKEIKQEVE
;
A
#
# COMPACT_ATOMS: atom_id res chain seq x y z
N MET A 1 17.08 21.91 22.11
CA MET A 1 15.67 21.49 22.03
C MET A 1 15.56 20.45 20.92
N ALA A 2 15.78 19.19 21.28
CA ALA A 2 15.75 18.07 20.36
C ALA A 2 14.34 17.44 20.38
N SER A 3 13.96 16.82 19.26
CA SER A 3 12.80 15.93 19.10
C SER A 3 11.49 16.56 18.61
N SER A 4 11.51 17.16 17.42
CA SER A 4 10.29 17.34 16.61
C SER A 4 10.08 16.22 15.58
N ASP A 5 11.09 15.37 15.32
CA ASP A 5 11.02 14.41 14.20
C ASP A 5 10.38 13.07 14.54
N VAL A 6 10.47 12.61 15.80
CA VAL A 6 9.97 11.27 16.14
C VAL A 6 8.44 11.27 16.21
N GLU A 7 7.81 12.26 16.85
CA GLU A 7 6.33 12.33 16.97
C GLU A 7 5.60 12.84 15.72
N SER A 8 6.30 13.27 14.67
CA SER A 8 5.69 13.90 13.48
C SER A 8 5.09 12.88 12.49
N SER A 9 5.29 11.57 12.72
CA SER A 9 4.79 10.55 11.80
C SER A 9 3.31 10.23 12.04
N VAL A 10 2.52 10.25 10.96
CA VAL A 10 1.09 9.89 10.92
C VAL A 10 0.77 8.61 11.68
N TYR A 11 1.70 7.66 11.62
CA TYR A 11 1.51 6.32 12.14
C TYR A 11 1.48 6.30 13.68
N PHE A 12 1.97 7.31 14.39
CA PHE A 12 1.90 7.36 15.86
C PHE A 12 0.47 7.46 16.41
N HIS A 13 -0.45 8.03 15.63
CA HIS A 13 -1.87 8.11 16.02
C HIS A 13 -2.67 6.84 15.67
N THR A 14 -2.04 5.84 15.05
CA THR A 14 -2.72 4.58 14.71
C THR A 14 -2.80 3.68 15.94
N SER A 15 -3.85 2.84 16.01
CA SER A 15 -4.03 1.87 17.09
C SER A 15 -2.82 0.95 17.24
N ILE A 16 -2.26 0.46 16.12
CA ILE A 16 -1.09 -0.42 16.13
C ILE A 16 0.14 0.24 16.77
N CYS A 17 0.41 1.51 16.49
CA CYS A 17 1.53 2.21 17.11
C CYS A 17 1.25 2.49 18.59
N LYS A 18 0.02 2.86 18.92
CA LYS A 18 -0.37 3.12 20.31
C LYS A 18 -0.20 1.88 21.18
N THR A 19 -0.71 0.73 20.72
CA THR A 19 -0.52 -0.55 21.42
C THR A 19 0.95 -0.95 21.53
N LEU A 20 1.77 -0.64 20.52
CA LEU A 20 3.22 -0.84 20.59
C LEU A 20 3.87 0.05 21.67
N CYS A 21 3.51 1.34 21.72
CA CYS A 21 3.99 2.24 22.77
C CYS A 21 3.59 1.73 24.15
N ASP A 22 2.31 1.40 24.34
CA ASP A 22 1.79 0.88 25.62
C ASP A 22 2.57 -0.38 26.06
N THR A 23 2.84 -1.30 25.12
CA THR A 23 3.62 -2.52 25.40
C THR A 23 5.08 -2.22 25.74
N ILE A 24 5.69 -1.24 25.07
CA ILE A 24 7.06 -0.80 25.35
C ILE A 24 7.14 -0.21 26.76
N ASP A 25 6.18 0.65 27.11
CA ASP A 25 6.11 1.27 28.43
C ASP A 25 5.93 0.22 29.54
N ASP A 26 5.05 -0.76 29.33
CA ASP A 26 4.88 -1.88 30.27
C ASP A 26 6.18 -2.67 30.49
N LEU A 27 6.94 -2.93 29.41
CA LEU A 27 8.22 -3.63 29.48
C LEU A 27 9.32 -2.81 30.17
N ILE A 28 9.29 -1.48 30.01
CA ILE A 28 10.19 -0.55 30.70
C ILE A 28 9.85 -0.54 32.20
N CYS A 29 8.57 -0.41 32.55
CA CYS A 29 8.10 -0.42 33.94
C CYS A 29 8.42 -1.75 34.63
N ALA A 30 8.38 -2.87 33.91
CA ALA A 30 8.79 -4.19 34.41
C ALA A 30 10.32 -4.38 34.50
N GLY A 31 11.12 -3.40 34.08
CA GLY A 31 12.59 -3.47 34.06
C GLY A 31 13.15 -4.47 33.05
N ARG A 32 12.35 -4.91 32.07
CA ARG A 32 12.76 -5.91 31.08
C ARG A 32 13.50 -5.32 29.89
N ILE A 33 13.23 -4.06 29.57
CA ILE A 33 13.92 -3.32 28.50
C ILE A 33 14.35 -1.95 29.00
N GLU A 34 15.47 -1.46 28.45
CA GLU A 34 15.92 -0.09 28.69
C GLU A 34 15.12 0.91 27.84
N PRO A 35 14.81 2.12 28.35
CA PRO A 35 14.13 3.16 27.57
C PRO A 35 14.78 3.47 26.20
N GLN A 36 16.11 3.41 26.13
CA GLN A 36 16.86 3.63 24.89
C GLN A 36 16.56 2.56 23.82
N LEU A 37 16.28 1.33 24.24
CA LEU A 37 15.88 0.25 23.33
C LEU A 37 14.46 0.47 22.83
N GLY A 38 13.52 0.88 23.69
CA GLY A 38 12.15 1.24 23.30
C GLY A 38 12.12 2.32 22.22
N ALA A 39 12.91 3.39 22.39
CA ALA A 39 13.04 4.46 21.40
C ALA A 39 13.59 3.94 20.04
N LYS A 40 14.54 3.00 20.05
CA LYS A 40 15.06 2.37 18.83
C LYS A 40 13.99 1.52 18.12
N ILE A 41 13.15 0.80 18.87
CA ILE A 41 12.04 0.02 18.30
C ILE A 41 11.04 0.95 17.60
N LEU A 42 10.62 2.04 18.27
CA LEU A 42 9.71 3.02 17.68
C LEU A 42 10.29 3.72 16.45
N LYS A 43 11.60 3.99 16.43
CA LYS A 43 12.28 4.55 15.25
C LYS A 43 12.18 3.62 14.03
N ASN A 44 12.25 2.30 14.23
CA ASN A 44 12.15 1.31 13.16
C ASN A 44 10.71 0.98 12.75
N PHE A 45 9.73 1.30 13.60
CA PHE A 45 8.33 1.03 13.34
C PHE A 45 7.79 1.76 12.10
N VAL A 46 7.99 3.08 12.01
CA VAL A 46 7.49 3.91 10.89
C VAL A 46 7.94 3.40 9.51
N PRO A 47 9.25 3.19 9.24
CA PRO A 47 9.69 2.69 7.94
C PRO A 47 9.18 1.27 7.65
N SER A 48 9.09 0.41 8.66
CA SER A 48 8.55 -0.95 8.53
C SER A 48 7.08 -0.94 8.07
N VAL A 49 6.26 -0.11 8.71
CA VAL A 49 4.83 0.02 8.39
C VAL A 49 4.63 0.61 7.00
N LYS A 50 5.37 1.67 6.65
CA LYS A 50 5.34 2.25 5.30
C LYS A 50 5.66 1.21 4.22
N LYS A 51 6.70 0.40 4.45
CA LYS A 51 7.09 -0.68 3.53
C LYS A 51 5.97 -1.72 3.41
N ALA A 52 5.42 -2.19 4.53
CA ALA A 52 4.34 -3.17 4.55
C ALA A 52 3.10 -2.68 3.79
N PHE A 53 2.68 -1.43 4.00
CA PHE A 53 1.57 -0.83 3.25
C PHE A 53 1.85 -0.77 1.75
N ALA A 54 3.06 -0.39 1.34
CA ALA A 54 3.43 -0.27 -0.07
C ALA A 54 3.50 -1.63 -0.79
N GLU A 55 3.92 -2.68 -0.10
CA GLU A 55 4.11 -4.01 -0.69
C GLU A 55 2.82 -4.85 -0.70
N HIS A 56 2.02 -4.76 0.37
CA HIS A 56 0.92 -5.68 0.62
C HIS A 56 -0.47 -5.10 0.39
N VAL A 57 -0.67 -3.78 0.48
CA VAL A 57 -2.01 -3.17 0.34
C VAL A 57 -2.21 -2.68 -1.09
N ARG A 58 -3.21 -3.25 -1.78
CA ARG A 58 -3.56 -2.92 -3.18
C ARG A 58 -5.02 -2.52 -3.34
N GLU A 59 -5.80 -2.73 -2.30
CA GLU A 59 -7.23 -2.53 -2.24
C GLU A 59 -7.55 -1.03 -2.33
N VAL A 60 -8.57 -0.71 -3.11
CA VAL A 60 -9.06 0.64 -3.28
C VAL A 60 -10.36 0.77 -2.51
N VAL A 61 -10.40 1.72 -1.59
CA VAL A 61 -11.59 2.06 -0.82
C VAL A 61 -12.26 3.26 -1.47
N ASN A 62 -13.57 3.17 -1.71
CA ASN A 62 -14.37 4.30 -2.19
C ASN A 62 -15.23 4.81 -1.04
N MET A 63 -15.25 6.12 -0.81
CA MET A 63 -16.11 6.72 0.21
C MET A 63 -16.94 7.87 -0.35
N LYS A 64 -18.14 8.04 0.17
CA LYS A 64 -19.02 9.20 -0.09
C LYS A 64 -19.60 9.69 1.22
N GLY A 65 -19.70 10.99 1.41
CA GLY A 65 -20.29 11.60 2.60
C GLY A 65 -20.41 13.11 2.46
N ARG A 66 -20.95 13.77 3.47
CA ARG A 66 -21.13 15.23 3.52
C ARG A 66 -19.91 15.87 4.18
N LEU A 67 -19.18 16.71 3.46
CA LEU A 67 -18.06 17.45 4.05
C LEU A 67 -18.60 18.45 5.08
N GLN A 68 -18.12 18.37 6.32
CA GLN A 68 -18.48 19.32 7.38
C GLN A 68 -17.54 20.52 7.38
N TYR A 69 -16.23 20.26 7.41
CA TYR A 69 -15.19 21.29 7.29
C TYR A 69 -13.86 20.66 6.88
N TYR A 70 -12.96 21.50 6.35
CA TYR A 70 -11.60 21.13 5.99
C TYR A 70 -10.60 22.16 6.53
N ARG A 71 -9.34 21.73 6.69
CA ARG A 71 -8.21 22.61 7.00
C ARG A 71 -7.01 22.17 6.16
N ASN A 72 -6.28 23.14 5.64
CA ASN A 72 -4.94 22.94 5.11
C ASN A 72 -3.96 23.78 5.93
N TYR A 73 -2.83 23.21 6.31
CA TYR A 73 -1.73 23.91 6.96
C TYR A 73 -0.44 23.15 6.67
N GLU A 74 0.60 23.83 6.18
CA GLU A 74 1.91 23.23 5.85
C GLU A 74 1.81 21.98 4.96
N ASN A 75 1.00 22.03 3.90
CA ASN A 75 0.74 20.92 2.97
C ASN A 75 0.11 19.66 3.61
N LYS A 76 -0.27 19.72 4.89
CA LYS A 76 -1.11 18.72 5.55
C LYS A 76 -2.57 19.11 5.40
N TRP A 77 -3.40 18.11 5.16
CA TRP A 77 -4.83 18.29 4.99
C TRP A 77 -5.61 17.56 6.06
N TRP A 78 -6.66 18.19 6.54
CA TRP A 78 -7.64 17.59 7.44
C TRP A 78 -9.03 17.77 6.87
N TRP A 79 -9.80 16.69 6.85
CA TRP A 79 -11.21 16.71 6.49
C TRP A 79 -12.04 16.07 7.58
N VAL A 80 -13.20 16.66 7.86
CA VAL A 80 -14.22 16.04 8.71
C VAL A 80 -15.46 15.86 7.86
N VAL A 81 -15.85 14.61 7.66
CA VAL A 81 -16.96 14.20 6.79
C VAL A 81 -18.02 13.52 7.66
N ARG A 82 -19.30 13.81 7.43
CA ARG A 82 -20.45 13.21 8.11
C ARG A 82 -21.27 12.33 7.18
N ASP A 83 -22.00 11.38 7.77
CA ASP A 83 -22.90 10.46 7.07
C ASP A 83 -22.19 9.76 5.92
N CYS A 84 -21.03 9.17 6.24
CA CYS A 84 -20.18 8.51 5.27
C CYS A 84 -20.70 7.11 4.96
N THR A 85 -20.70 6.77 3.68
CA THR A 85 -20.80 5.40 3.18
C THR A 85 -19.45 5.02 2.59
N VAL A 86 -18.78 4.03 3.19
CA VAL A 86 -17.48 3.51 2.78
C VAL A 86 -17.72 2.16 2.11
N LYS A 87 -17.28 2.02 0.86
CA LYS A 87 -17.38 0.80 0.06
C LYS A 87 -16.02 0.13 -0.02
N LEU A 88 -15.91 -1.05 0.55
CA LEU A 88 -14.72 -1.88 0.50
C LEU A 88 -14.96 -2.96 -0.56
N ARG A 89 -14.08 -3.04 -1.55
CA ARG A 89 -14.14 -4.10 -2.56
C ARG A 89 -13.14 -5.19 -2.15
N LYS A 90 -13.63 -6.39 -1.87
CA LYS A 90 -12.81 -7.57 -1.61
C LYS A 90 -13.13 -8.63 -2.67
N GLY A 91 -12.35 -8.64 -3.75
CA GLY A 91 -12.64 -9.49 -4.90
C GLY A 91 -13.95 -9.11 -5.59
N VAL A 92 -14.91 -10.04 -5.62
CA VAL A 92 -16.24 -9.85 -6.23
C VAL A 92 -17.22 -9.17 -5.26
N ASP A 93 -17.02 -9.34 -3.95
CA ASP A 93 -17.93 -8.82 -2.94
C ASP A 93 -17.66 -7.35 -2.62
N VAL A 94 -18.76 -6.61 -2.41
CA VAL A 94 -18.74 -5.20 -2.01
C VAL A 94 -19.37 -5.09 -0.63
N GLU A 95 -18.54 -4.82 0.36
CA GLU A 95 -18.97 -4.51 1.72
C GLU A 95 -19.23 -3.00 1.83
N MET A 96 -20.35 -2.62 2.43
CA MET A 96 -20.71 -1.22 2.66
C MET A 96 -20.77 -0.94 4.16
N LEU A 97 -19.94 0.00 4.61
CA LEU A 97 -19.85 0.47 5.99
C LEU A 97 -20.45 1.88 6.09
N ARG A 98 -21.39 2.06 7.02
CA ARG A 98 -21.96 3.38 7.35
C ARG A 98 -21.22 3.95 8.55
N VAL A 99 -20.77 5.20 8.44
CA VAL A 99 -19.99 5.89 9.47
C VAL A 99 -20.53 7.31 9.66
N ASP A 100 -20.98 7.64 10.87
CA ASP A 100 -21.62 8.92 11.15
C ASP A 100 -20.67 10.11 11.02
N LYS A 101 -19.41 9.93 11.43
CA LYS A 101 -18.37 10.96 11.36
C LYS A 101 -17.01 10.33 11.10
N LEU A 102 -16.35 10.78 10.03
CA LEU A 102 -15.01 10.35 9.65
C LEU A 102 -14.04 11.53 9.67
N ARG A 103 -12.89 11.36 10.33
CA ARG A 103 -11.77 12.31 10.31
C ARG A 103 -10.68 11.75 9.41
N ILE A 104 -10.29 12.52 8.40
CA ILE A 104 -9.27 12.11 7.42
C ILE A 104 -8.11 13.10 7.54
N VAL A 105 -6.89 12.56 7.59
CA VAL A 105 -5.68 13.36 7.60
C VAL A 105 -4.81 12.92 6.42
N GLY A 106 -4.53 13.85 5.52
CA GLY A 106 -3.65 13.65 4.37
C GLY A 106 -2.30 14.32 4.61
N TYR A 107 -1.24 13.55 4.43
CA TYR A 107 0.13 14.07 4.47
C TYR A 107 0.66 14.16 3.05
N PRO A 108 1.50 15.16 2.74
CA PRO A 108 2.09 15.25 1.43
C PRO A 108 2.90 13.97 1.16
N PRO A 109 2.89 13.45 -0.08
CA PRO A 109 3.90 12.47 -0.48
C PRO A 109 5.24 13.14 -0.23
N GLY A 110 6.06 12.58 0.67
CA GLY A 110 7.26 13.26 1.14
C GLY A 110 8.10 13.72 -0.05
N ASP A 111 8.32 15.02 -0.17
CA ASP A 111 9.44 15.54 -0.92
C ASP A 111 10.67 15.05 -0.17
N GLU A 112 11.33 14.03 -0.70
CA GLU A 112 12.68 13.69 -0.29
C GLU A 112 13.54 14.93 -0.57
N LEU A 113 13.77 15.73 0.47
CA LEU A 113 14.76 16.79 0.48
C LEU A 113 16.14 16.16 0.38
N ASN A 114 16.52 15.77 -0.85
CA ASN A 114 17.88 15.51 -1.22
C ASN A 114 18.21 16.31 -2.48
N GLY A 115 18.47 17.61 -2.28
CA GLY A 115 19.48 18.40 -2.99
C GLY A 115 19.66 18.28 -4.52
N LYS A 116 18.67 17.88 -5.31
CA LYS A 116 18.71 18.03 -6.78
C LYS A 116 17.37 18.53 -7.31
N LYS A 117 17.44 19.72 -7.92
CA LYS A 117 16.31 20.46 -8.52
C LYS A 117 15.49 19.58 -9.47
N GLY A 118 14.17 19.64 -9.29
CA GLY A 118 13.19 19.82 -10.36
C GLY A 118 13.01 18.68 -11.36
N GLY A 119 12.03 17.82 -11.09
CA GLY A 119 11.34 17.03 -12.10
C GLY A 119 9.91 16.75 -11.65
N PRO A 120 8.90 16.69 -12.55
CA PRO A 120 7.54 16.35 -12.16
C PRO A 120 7.54 15.00 -11.45
N VAL A 121 6.99 14.95 -10.23
CA VAL A 121 6.82 13.72 -9.46
C VAL A 121 5.85 12.83 -10.23
N GLU A 122 6.39 11.94 -11.06
CA GLU A 122 5.58 10.96 -11.79
C GLU A 122 4.92 10.00 -10.78
N PRO A 123 3.60 9.76 -10.89
CA PRO A 123 2.89 8.91 -9.95
C PRO A 123 3.46 7.49 -10.03
N VAL A 124 4.05 7.02 -8.92
CA VAL A 124 4.63 5.67 -8.74
C VAL A 124 3.65 4.56 -9.19
N GLY A 125 2.35 4.79 -9.07
CA GLY A 125 1.30 3.90 -9.57
C GLY A 125 1.32 3.64 -11.08
N ARG A 126 1.84 4.55 -11.92
CA ARG A 126 2.00 4.33 -13.37
C ARG A 126 3.11 3.31 -13.65
N LYS A 127 4.25 3.40 -12.95
CA LYS A 127 5.38 2.49 -13.14
C LYS A 127 5.02 1.06 -12.77
N ILE A 128 4.27 0.88 -11.68
CA ILE A 128 3.80 -0.44 -11.22
C ILE A 128 2.79 -1.02 -12.23
N LYS A 129 1.78 -0.23 -12.67
CA LYS A 129 0.82 -0.67 -13.70
C LYS A 129 1.51 -1.05 -15.01
N GLN A 130 2.52 -0.30 -15.42
CA GLN A 130 3.26 -0.55 -16.65
C GLN A 130 4.16 -1.79 -16.54
N LYS A 131 4.77 -2.02 -15.38
CA LYS A 131 5.58 -3.21 -15.10
C LYS A 131 4.72 -4.48 -15.09
N ILE A 132 3.60 -4.47 -14.35
CA ILE A 132 2.64 -5.58 -14.33
C ILE A 132 2.07 -5.85 -15.73
N LYS A 133 1.68 -4.80 -16.48
CA LYS A 133 1.17 -4.96 -17.85
C LYS A 133 2.22 -5.57 -18.80
N ARG A 134 3.50 -5.28 -18.61
CA ARG A 134 4.61 -5.85 -19.42
C ARG A 134 4.88 -7.30 -19.05
N GLU A 135 4.89 -7.64 -17.76
CA GLU A 135 5.09 -9.00 -17.28
C GLU A 135 3.96 -9.92 -17.76
N VAL A 136 2.70 -9.53 -17.57
CA VAL A 136 1.52 -10.30 -18.04
C VAL A 136 1.54 -10.46 -19.56
N LYS A 137 1.89 -9.42 -20.33
CA LYS A 137 1.96 -9.51 -21.80
C LYS A 137 3.07 -10.47 -22.27
N GLN A 138 4.19 -10.55 -21.56
CA GLN A 138 5.26 -11.50 -21.90
C GLN A 138 4.90 -12.94 -21.55
N GLU A 139 4.18 -13.14 -20.45
CA GLU A 139 3.74 -14.46 -20.00
C GLU A 139 2.71 -15.07 -20.97
N ILE A 140 1.68 -14.30 -21.34
CA ILE A 140 0.68 -14.71 -22.35
C ILE A 140 1.34 -15.03 -23.69
N LYS A 141 2.31 -14.21 -24.14
CA LYS A 141 3.02 -14.43 -25.40
C LYS A 141 3.87 -15.71 -25.38
N ARG A 142 4.42 -16.08 -24.23
CA ARG A 142 5.20 -17.32 -24.06
C ARG A 142 4.30 -18.55 -24.03
N GLU A 143 3.16 -18.47 -23.37
CA GLU A 143 2.19 -19.58 -23.30
C GLU A 143 1.55 -19.86 -24.66
N ALA A 144 1.09 -18.84 -25.38
CA ALA A 144 0.53 -19.01 -26.73
C ALA A 144 1.55 -19.63 -27.71
N LYS A 145 2.82 -19.23 -27.63
CA LYS A 145 3.88 -19.79 -28.49
C LYS A 145 4.22 -21.25 -28.14
N LYS A 146 4.05 -21.66 -26.88
CA LYS A 146 4.21 -23.06 -26.46
C LYS A 146 3.04 -23.92 -26.94
N GLN A 147 1.80 -23.45 -26.80
CA GLN A 147 0.59 -24.17 -27.24
C GLN A 147 0.61 -24.40 -28.76
N ALA A 148 0.87 -23.38 -29.57
CA ALA A 148 0.96 -23.52 -31.03
C ALA A 148 2.06 -24.50 -31.48
N LYS A 149 3.19 -24.55 -30.75
CA LYS A 149 4.30 -25.48 -31.05
C LYS A 149 3.99 -26.92 -30.61
N GLN A 150 3.06 -27.10 -29.68
CA GLN A 150 2.63 -28.40 -29.18
C GLN A 150 1.52 -28.98 -30.06
N GLU A 151 0.59 -28.15 -30.51
CA GLU A 151 -0.48 -28.53 -31.46
C GLU A 151 0.09 -28.94 -32.82
N SER A 152 0.99 -28.13 -33.41
CA SER A 152 1.67 -28.48 -34.67
C SER A 152 2.49 -29.78 -34.59
N LYS A 153 3.09 -30.07 -33.43
CA LYS A 153 3.79 -31.36 -33.21
C LYS A 153 2.84 -32.54 -33.06
N GLN A 154 1.63 -32.34 -32.56
CA GLN A 154 0.62 -33.40 -32.44
C GLN A 154 -0.06 -33.68 -33.78
N GLU A 155 -0.28 -32.65 -34.59
CA GLU A 155 -0.89 -32.75 -35.92
C GLU A 155 0.05 -33.45 -36.91
N ALA A 156 1.33 -33.04 -36.97
CA ALA A 156 2.33 -33.73 -37.78
C ALA A 156 2.54 -35.21 -37.36
N LYS A 157 2.42 -35.52 -36.06
CA LYS A 157 2.48 -36.90 -35.58
C LYS A 157 1.24 -37.72 -35.94
N LYS A 158 0.08 -37.09 -36.13
CA LYS A 158 -1.15 -37.77 -36.58
C LYS A 158 -1.10 -38.05 -38.08
N GLU A 159 -0.63 -37.10 -38.89
CA GLU A 159 -0.48 -37.26 -40.35
C GLU A 159 0.53 -38.36 -40.70
N ILE A 160 1.71 -38.37 -40.06
CA ILE A 160 2.73 -39.42 -40.29
C ILE A 160 2.19 -40.81 -39.89
N LYS A 161 1.23 -40.89 -38.96
CA LYS A 161 0.64 -42.16 -38.53
C LYS A 161 -0.49 -42.64 -39.46
N GLN A 162 -1.09 -41.75 -40.25
CA GLN A 162 -2.10 -42.11 -41.27
C GLN A 162 -1.49 -42.53 -42.62
N GLU A 163 -0.25 -42.15 -42.92
CA GLU A 163 0.44 -42.57 -44.17
C GLU A 163 1.15 -43.94 -44.05
N VAL A 164 1.23 -44.52 -42.85
CA VAL A 164 1.97 -45.77 -42.57
C VAL A 164 1.03 -46.98 -42.36
N GLU A 165 -0.27 -46.81 -42.55
CA GLU A 165 -1.31 -47.86 -42.49
C GLU A 165 -2.05 -47.94 -43.84
#